data_AF-A0A1A2Z2P7-F1
#
_entry.id   AF-A0A1A2Z2P7-F1
#
_cell.length_a   1.000
_cell.length_b   1.000
_cell.length_c   1.000
_cell.angle_alpha   90.00
_cell.angle_beta   90.00
_cell.angle_gamma   90.00
#
_symmetry.space_group_name_H-M   'P 1'
#
loop_
_entity.id
_entity.type
_entity.pdbx_description
1 polymer ?
#
loop_
_entity_poly.entity_id
_entity_poly.type
_entity_poly.pdbx_seq_one_letter_code
_entity_poly.pdbx_strand_id
1 'polypeptide(L)'
;MAGLDDLFAQIPTRDIAAQLDVDESEVTSAVHLLVPVLVGGLHQNAQDPDHASAIESAASEHAARGLLDTGIKVDQMDQADGQKAIAKIFGGNDPDRVAAALSGTGTGDNELFGKLLPILAPIVLAYIGKQMTGGKSAPAGKETAGGGLNKVLGSILSGMSGRNKSLSSVLGNVLGSKAGEILGGLFGGKK
;
A
#
# COMPACT_ATOMS: atom_id res chain seq x y z
N MET A 1 -4.88 -12.78 -7.41
CA MET A 1 -5.02 -12.03 -6.15
C MET A 1 -4.57 -10.63 -6.47
N ALA A 2 -5.50 -9.67 -6.56
CA ALA A 2 -5.27 -8.42 -7.28
C ALA A 2 -5.58 -7.24 -6.35
N GLY A 3 -4.58 -6.38 -6.13
CA GLY A 3 -4.65 -5.25 -5.21
C GLY A 3 -3.24 -4.78 -4.93
N LEU A 4 -2.65 -5.29 -3.85
CA LEU A 4 -1.31 -4.87 -3.40
C LEU A 4 -0.18 -5.32 -4.35
N ASP A 5 -0.19 -6.57 -4.85
CA ASP A 5 0.84 -7.06 -5.77
C ASP A 5 0.80 -6.34 -7.12
N ASP A 6 -0.42 -5.96 -7.57
CA ASP A 6 -0.62 -5.21 -8.80
C ASP A 6 -0.14 -3.76 -8.63
N LEU A 7 -0.37 -3.16 -7.46
CA LEU A 7 0.20 -1.87 -7.09
C LEU A 7 1.74 -1.92 -7.06
N PHE A 8 2.34 -2.95 -6.46
CA PHE A 8 3.81 -3.12 -6.48
C PHE A 8 4.35 -3.28 -7.90
N ALA A 9 3.68 -4.04 -8.76
CA ALA A 9 4.07 -4.21 -10.15
C ALA A 9 3.97 -2.91 -10.99
N GLN A 10 3.14 -1.96 -10.56
CA GLN A 10 3.02 -0.65 -11.21
C GLN A 10 4.05 0.37 -10.73
N ILE A 11 4.76 0.13 -9.62
CA ILE A 11 5.79 1.04 -9.12
C ILE A 11 7.10 0.78 -9.87
N PRO A 12 7.66 1.74 -10.62
CA PRO A 12 8.91 1.57 -11.35
C PRO A 12 10.11 1.68 -10.40
N THR A 13 10.33 0.67 -9.56
CA THR A 13 11.41 0.62 -8.56
C THR A 13 12.78 0.91 -9.16
N ARG A 14 13.03 0.40 -10.38
CA ARG A 14 14.28 0.61 -11.12
C ARG A 14 14.51 2.06 -11.53
N ASP A 15 13.49 2.76 -12.03
CA ASP A 15 13.61 4.16 -12.42
C ASP A 15 13.78 5.06 -11.19
N ILE A 16 13.07 4.75 -10.11
CA ILE A 16 13.20 5.44 -8.82
C ILE A 16 14.60 5.27 -8.25
N ALA A 17 15.14 4.04 -8.27
CA ALA A 17 16.50 3.74 -7.82
C ALA A 17 17.54 4.53 -8.62
N ALA A 18 17.39 4.59 -9.94
CA ALA A 18 18.28 5.35 -10.81
C ALA A 18 18.21 6.87 -10.56
N GLN A 19 17.04 7.42 -10.24
CA GLN A 19 16.87 8.84 -9.95
C GLN A 19 17.41 9.23 -8.57
N LEU A 20 17.29 8.33 -7.59
CA LEU A 20 17.69 8.58 -6.20
C LEU A 20 19.15 8.19 -5.91
N ASP A 21 19.86 7.59 -6.89
CA ASP A 21 21.23 7.08 -6.76
C ASP A 21 21.35 6.05 -5.61
N VAL A 22 20.40 5.09 -5.56
CA VAL A 22 20.32 4.04 -4.54
C VAL A 22 20.11 2.68 -5.18
N ASP A 23 20.32 1.60 -4.41
CA ASP A 23 20.09 0.24 -4.89
C ASP A 23 18.60 -0.08 -5.09
N GLU A 24 18.26 -0.73 -6.21
CA GLU A 24 16.89 -1.17 -6.52
C GLU A 24 16.31 -2.07 -5.42
N SER A 25 17.16 -2.89 -4.79
CA SER A 25 16.77 -3.76 -3.69
C SER A 25 16.36 -2.97 -2.45
N GLU A 26 17.04 -1.86 -2.13
CA GLU A 26 16.69 -0.97 -1.03
C GLU A 26 15.37 -0.25 -1.30
N VAL A 27 15.17 0.26 -2.53
CA VAL A 27 13.90 0.85 -2.96
C VAL A 27 12.76 -0.15 -2.85
N THR A 28 12.95 -1.37 -3.32
CA THR A 28 11.94 -2.43 -3.26
C THR A 28 11.56 -2.75 -1.82
N SER A 29 12.54 -2.91 -0.94
CA SER A 29 12.30 -3.11 0.50
C SER A 29 11.55 -1.94 1.13
N ALA A 30 11.96 -0.71 0.83
CA ALA A 30 11.30 0.49 1.32
C ALA A 30 9.85 0.60 0.82
N VAL A 31 9.59 0.31 -0.45
CA VAL A 31 8.24 0.27 -1.04
C VAL A 31 7.35 -0.73 -0.32
N HIS A 32 7.86 -1.93 -0.03
CA HIS A 32 7.09 -2.95 0.71
C HIS A 32 6.74 -2.55 2.14
N LEU A 33 7.51 -1.63 2.76
CA LEU A 33 7.22 -1.07 4.08
C LEU A 33 6.28 0.14 3.99
N LEU A 34 6.52 1.04 3.04
CA LEU A 34 5.81 2.31 2.90
C LEU A 34 4.40 2.15 2.33
N VAL A 35 4.19 1.28 1.34
CA VAL A 35 2.88 1.12 0.70
C VAL A 35 1.79 0.70 1.71
N PRO A 36 2.01 -0.32 2.58
CA PRO A 36 1.05 -0.64 3.64
C PRO A 36 0.75 0.53 4.57
N VAL A 37 1.75 1.35 4.90
CA VAL A 37 1.59 2.55 5.75
C VAL A 37 0.74 3.59 5.04
N LEU A 38 1.01 3.87 3.76
CA LEU A 38 0.24 4.83 2.95
C LEU A 38 -1.22 4.40 2.85
N VAL A 39 -1.47 3.12 2.57
CA VAL A 39 -2.83 2.55 2.51
C VAL A 39 -3.52 2.59 3.89
N GLY A 40 -2.79 2.33 4.97
CA GLY A 40 -3.30 2.43 6.33
C GLY A 40 -3.65 3.87 6.73
N GLY A 41 -2.79 4.84 6.41
CA GLY A 41 -3.03 6.26 6.63
C GLY A 41 -4.22 6.79 5.83
N LEU A 42 -4.32 6.38 4.57
CA LEU A 42 -5.50 6.63 3.72
C LEU A 42 -6.77 6.08 4.35
N HIS A 43 -6.75 4.82 4.81
CA HIS A 43 -7.92 4.19 5.42
C HIS A 43 -8.33 4.90 6.71
N GLN A 44 -7.37 5.29 7.54
CA GLN A 44 -7.63 6.02 8.77
C GLN A 44 -8.26 7.40 8.50
N ASN A 45 -7.75 8.13 7.52
CA ASN A 45 -8.29 9.46 7.18
C ASN A 45 -9.59 9.38 6.38
N ALA A 46 -9.79 8.32 5.59
CA ALA A 46 -11.05 8.07 4.87
C ALA A 46 -12.22 7.69 5.79
N GLN A 47 -11.99 7.49 7.10
CA GLN A 47 -13.06 7.36 8.09
C GLN A 47 -13.80 8.68 8.30
N ASP A 48 -13.12 9.81 8.07
CA ASP A 48 -13.72 11.13 8.11
C ASP A 48 -14.28 11.50 6.71
N PRO A 49 -15.55 11.93 6.60
CA PRO A 49 -16.20 12.18 5.32
C PRO A 49 -15.61 13.37 4.54
N ASP A 50 -15.11 14.40 5.24
CA ASP A 50 -14.47 15.56 4.60
C ASP A 50 -13.12 15.16 4.00
N HIS A 51 -12.34 14.38 4.74
CA HIS A 51 -11.07 13.83 4.26
C HIS A 51 -11.27 12.80 3.15
N ALA A 52 -12.26 11.92 3.27
CA ALA A 52 -12.59 10.93 2.25
C ALA A 52 -12.91 11.60 0.91
N SER A 53 -13.73 12.65 0.91
CA SER A 53 -14.07 13.41 -0.31
C SER A 53 -12.84 14.04 -0.97
N ALA A 54 -11.92 14.57 -0.16
CA ALA A 54 -10.67 15.16 -0.63
C ALA A 54 -9.71 14.10 -1.21
N ILE A 55 -9.65 12.93 -0.59
CA ILE A 55 -8.85 11.78 -1.07
C ILE A 55 -9.42 11.24 -2.37
N GLU A 56 -10.74 11.04 -2.46
CA GLU A 56 -11.42 10.56 -3.66
C GLU A 56 -11.19 11.50 -4.85
N SER A 57 -11.28 12.81 -4.61
CA SER A 57 -11.01 13.82 -5.64
C SER A 57 -9.57 13.73 -6.15
N ALA A 58 -8.59 13.66 -5.25
CA ALA A 58 -7.19 13.52 -5.62
C ALA A 58 -6.93 12.19 -6.36
N ALA A 59 -7.44 11.07 -5.85
CA ALA A 59 -7.31 9.76 -6.47
C ALA A 59 -7.87 9.75 -7.90
N SER A 60 -9.05 10.33 -8.11
CA SER A 60 -9.67 10.47 -9.43
C SER A 60 -8.85 11.35 -10.36
N GLU A 61 -8.33 12.48 -9.87
CA GLU A 61 -7.46 13.38 -10.65
C GLU A 61 -6.18 12.69 -11.11
N HIS A 62 -5.50 11.98 -10.20
CA HIS A 62 -4.29 11.22 -10.53
C HIS A 62 -4.57 10.04 -11.48
N ALA A 63 -5.71 9.36 -11.32
CA ALA A 63 -6.11 8.30 -12.24
C ALA A 63 -6.43 8.86 -13.64
N ALA A 64 -7.12 10.00 -13.73
CA ALA A 64 -7.47 10.67 -14.99
C ALA A 64 -6.25 11.20 -15.75
N ARG A 65 -5.18 11.57 -15.04
CA ARG A 65 -3.87 11.90 -15.66
C ARG A 65 -3.21 10.71 -16.34
N GLY A 66 -3.70 9.48 -16.13
CA GLY A 66 -3.19 8.30 -16.82
C GLY A 66 -1.75 7.96 -16.46
N LEU A 67 -1.27 8.36 -15.26
CA LEU A 67 0.08 8.06 -14.77
C LEU A 67 0.42 6.57 -14.86
N LEU A 68 -0.57 5.72 -14.64
CA LEU A 68 -0.44 4.26 -14.65
C LEU A 68 -0.54 3.65 -16.06
N ASP A 69 -1.08 4.38 -17.03
CA ASP A 69 -1.35 3.90 -18.39
C ASP A 69 -0.25 4.36 -19.37
N THR A 70 0.20 5.60 -19.22
CA THR A 70 1.24 6.22 -20.05
C THR A 70 2.68 5.88 -19.60
N GLY A 71 2.80 5.15 -18.49
CA GLY A 71 4.08 4.83 -17.84
C GLY A 71 4.48 5.92 -16.85
N ILE A 72 4.76 5.52 -15.61
CA ILE A 72 5.13 6.42 -14.53
C ILE A 72 6.52 7.01 -14.82
N LYS A 73 6.55 8.29 -15.22
CA LYS A 73 7.80 9.05 -15.45
C LYS A 73 8.18 9.74 -14.15
N VAL A 74 9.12 9.17 -13.40
CA VAL A 74 9.57 9.76 -12.12
C VAL A 74 10.19 11.15 -12.30
N ASP A 75 10.74 11.43 -13.49
CA ASP A 75 11.26 12.75 -13.89
C ASP A 75 10.17 13.82 -14.09
N GLN A 76 8.92 13.40 -14.37
CA GLN A 76 7.78 14.31 -14.53
C GLN A 76 6.95 14.45 -13.25
N MET A 77 7.35 13.79 -12.17
CA MET A 77 6.68 13.94 -10.87
C MET A 77 7.12 15.24 -10.23
N ASP A 78 6.16 16.17 -10.13
CA ASP A 78 6.35 17.41 -9.40
C ASP A 78 6.40 17.13 -7.90
N GLN A 79 7.48 17.56 -7.25
CA GLN A 79 7.66 17.37 -5.81
C GLN A 79 6.53 18.00 -4.98
N ALA A 80 5.95 19.12 -5.44
CA ALA A 80 4.82 19.77 -4.80
C ALA A 80 3.52 18.97 -4.98
N ASP A 81 3.34 18.28 -6.09
CA ASP A 81 2.21 17.36 -6.30
C ASP A 81 2.33 16.15 -5.37
N GLY A 82 3.55 15.61 -5.19
CA GLY A 82 3.86 14.57 -4.20
C GLY A 82 3.58 14.98 -2.75
N GLN A 83 3.99 16.19 -2.36
CA GLN A 83 3.69 16.74 -1.02
C GLN A 83 2.19 16.92 -0.78
N LYS A 84 1.46 17.43 -1.78
CA LYS A 84 0.00 17.55 -1.71
C LYS A 84 -0.66 16.18 -1.58
N ALA A 85 -0.20 15.17 -2.31
CA ALA A 85 -0.70 13.81 -2.21
C ALA A 85 -0.52 13.25 -0.79
N ILE A 86 0.65 13.43 -0.18
CA ILE A 86 0.91 13.03 1.22
C ILE A 86 -0.02 13.76 2.19
N ALA A 87 -0.17 15.07 2.03
CA ALA A 87 -1.08 15.85 2.87
C ALA A 87 -2.53 15.35 2.73
N LYS A 88 -2.97 14.90 1.55
CA LYS A 88 -4.29 14.27 1.40
C LYS A 88 -4.36 12.91 2.10
N ILE A 89 -3.34 12.06 1.93
CA ILE A 89 -3.27 10.71 2.51
C ILE A 89 -3.26 10.74 4.04
N PHE A 90 -2.49 11.65 4.64
CA PHE A 90 -2.25 11.71 6.07
C PHE A 90 -3.01 12.85 6.78
N GLY A 91 -4.00 13.48 6.14
CA GLY A 91 -4.84 14.48 6.80
C GLY A 91 -4.14 15.81 7.12
N GLY A 92 -3.20 16.23 6.25
CA GLY A 92 -2.48 17.50 6.35
C GLY A 92 -1.05 17.38 6.85
N ASN A 93 -0.56 16.16 7.09
CA ASN A 93 0.82 15.93 7.51
C ASN A 93 1.79 16.04 6.33
N ASP A 94 2.97 16.58 6.62
CA ASP A 94 4.09 16.69 5.68
C ASP A 94 4.85 15.36 5.51
N PRO A 95 5.52 15.15 4.36
CA PRO A 95 6.41 14.01 4.13
C PRO A 95 7.40 13.78 5.27
N ASP A 96 8.03 14.85 5.75
CA ASP A 96 9.06 14.77 6.81
C ASP A 96 8.49 14.30 8.14
N ARG A 97 7.24 14.65 8.46
CA ARG A 97 6.55 14.21 9.68
C ARG A 97 6.25 12.71 9.62
N VAL A 98 5.80 12.25 8.46
CA VAL A 98 5.50 10.83 8.20
C VAL A 98 6.77 10.02 8.20
N ALA A 99 7.82 10.48 7.50
CA ALA A 99 9.14 9.86 7.48
C ALA A 99 9.74 9.78 8.89
N ALA A 100 9.67 10.85 9.68
CA ALA A 100 10.12 10.86 11.07
C ALA A 100 9.35 9.84 11.93
N ALA A 101 8.03 9.76 11.81
CA ALA A 101 7.22 8.79 12.53
C ALA A 101 7.58 7.34 12.17
N LEU A 102 7.89 7.09 10.89
CA LEU A 102 8.34 5.79 10.39
C LEU A 102 9.75 5.45 10.87
N SER A 103 10.69 6.39 10.82
CA SER A 103 12.06 6.19 11.31
C SER A 103 12.12 5.90 12.81
N GLY A 104 11.20 6.47 13.59
CA GLY A 104 11.07 6.21 15.03
C GLY A 104 10.72 4.76 15.37
N THR A 105 10.28 3.95 14.39
CA THR A 105 10.03 2.51 14.55
C THR A 105 11.29 1.66 14.36
N GLY A 106 12.44 2.26 14.01
CA GLY A 106 13.71 1.57 13.83
C GLY A 106 13.85 0.78 12.52
N THR A 107 12.88 0.90 11.61
CA THR A 107 12.86 0.18 10.33
C THR A 107 13.13 1.14 9.17
N GLY A 108 14.39 1.37 8.82
CA GLY A 108 14.83 1.94 7.53
C GLY A 108 15.36 3.38 7.54
N ASP A 109 15.95 3.76 6.40
CA ASP A 109 16.63 5.03 6.18
C ASP A 109 15.66 6.19 5.99
N ASN A 110 15.65 7.11 6.97
CA ASN A 110 14.76 8.27 7.00
C ASN A 110 14.91 9.15 5.75
N GLU A 111 16.13 9.26 5.23
CA GLU A 111 16.43 10.03 4.01
C GLU A 111 15.84 9.38 2.76
N LEU A 112 15.91 8.05 2.66
CA LEU A 112 15.30 7.29 1.57
C LEU A 112 13.77 7.38 1.64
N PHE A 113 13.18 7.27 2.83
CA PHE A 113 11.73 7.42 3.00
C PHE A 113 11.24 8.83 2.67
N GLY A 114 11.97 9.87 3.08
CA GLY A 114 11.64 11.25 2.73
C GLY A 114 11.64 11.50 1.23
N LYS A 115 12.52 10.82 0.48
CA LYS A 115 12.58 10.88 -1.00
C LYS A 115 11.53 10.01 -1.67
N LEU A 116 11.25 8.82 -1.13
CA LEU A 116 10.29 7.87 -1.69
C LEU A 116 8.83 8.25 -1.43
N LEU A 117 8.50 8.77 -0.25
CA LEU A 117 7.13 9.15 0.11
C LEU A 117 6.44 10.04 -0.94
N PRO A 118 7.04 11.16 -1.40
CA PRO A 118 6.41 12.04 -2.38
C PRO A 118 6.28 11.42 -3.77
N ILE A 119 7.06 10.39 -4.08
CA ILE A 119 6.96 9.60 -5.31
C ILE A 119 5.86 8.55 -5.18
N LEU A 120 5.79 7.84 -4.06
CA LEU A 120 4.85 6.74 -3.84
C LEU A 120 3.43 7.22 -3.58
N ALA A 121 3.24 8.33 -2.87
CA ALA A 121 1.93 8.90 -2.57
C ALA A 121 1.03 9.10 -3.81
N PRO A 122 1.46 9.80 -4.88
CA PRO A 122 0.64 9.98 -6.07
C PRO A 122 0.39 8.67 -6.83
N ILE A 123 1.32 7.69 -6.78
CA ILE A 123 1.13 6.37 -7.41
C ILE A 123 0.02 5.59 -6.70
N VAL A 124 0.04 5.57 -5.36
CA VAL A 124 -0.99 4.91 -4.55
C VAL A 124 -2.36 5.56 -4.78
N LEU A 125 -2.43 6.90 -4.84
CA LEU A 125 -3.67 7.62 -5.17
C LEU A 125 -4.17 7.30 -6.57
N ALA A 126 -3.29 7.32 -7.58
CA ALA A 126 -3.65 6.95 -8.94
C ALA A 126 -4.20 5.52 -9.02
N TYR A 127 -3.60 4.60 -8.28
CA TYR A 127 -4.01 3.19 -8.24
C TYR A 127 -5.39 3.03 -7.62
N ILE A 128 -5.63 3.69 -6.49
CA ILE A 128 -6.94 3.69 -5.83
C ILE A 128 -7.99 4.32 -6.73
N GLY A 129 -7.69 5.45 -7.34
CA GLY A 129 -8.59 6.08 -8.32
C GLY A 129 -8.88 5.16 -9.49
N LYS A 130 -7.88 4.43 -9.99
CA LYS A 130 -8.04 3.42 -11.06
C LYS A 130 -8.83 2.20 -10.59
N GLN A 131 -8.74 1.79 -9.32
CA GLN A 131 -9.59 0.72 -8.79
C GLN A 131 -11.04 1.19 -8.61
N MET A 132 -11.25 2.44 -8.19
CA MET A 132 -12.57 3.05 -8.08
C MET A 132 -13.24 3.25 -9.45
N THR A 133 -12.48 3.61 -10.48
CA THR A 133 -12.99 3.92 -11.83
C THR A 133 -12.92 2.74 -12.82
N GLY A 134 -11.93 1.86 -12.67
CA GLY A 134 -11.63 0.72 -13.55
C GLY A 134 -12.14 -0.63 -13.04
N GLY A 135 -12.61 -0.71 -11.79
CA GLY A 135 -13.37 -1.85 -11.29
C GLY A 135 -14.79 -1.83 -11.85
N LYS A 136 -15.01 -2.53 -12.98
CA LYS A 136 -16.32 -2.86 -13.60
C LYS A 136 -17.55 -2.34 -12.83
N SER A 137 -18.16 -1.28 -13.35
CA SER A 137 -19.57 -0.89 -13.21
C SER A 137 -20.28 -1.43 -11.95
N ALA A 138 -20.18 -0.70 -10.83
CA ALA A 138 -21.38 -0.50 -10.03
C ALA A 138 -22.20 0.60 -10.75
N PRO A 139 -23.52 0.46 -10.92
CA PRO A 139 -24.34 1.52 -11.49
C PRO A 139 -24.14 2.79 -10.65
N ALA A 140 -24.07 3.94 -11.31
CA ALA A 140 -24.01 5.27 -10.72
C ALA A 140 -25.27 5.56 -9.87
N GLY A 141 -25.41 4.87 -8.75
CA GLY A 141 -26.38 5.16 -7.72
C GLY A 141 -25.62 5.86 -6.62
N LYS A 142 -25.73 7.20 -6.55
CA LYS A 142 -25.35 8.08 -5.43
C LYS A 142 -24.61 7.36 -4.29
N GLU A 143 -23.38 6.91 -4.52
CA GLU A 143 -22.55 6.44 -3.42
C GLU A 143 -22.04 7.71 -2.75
N THR A 144 -22.38 7.85 -1.47
CA THR A 144 -21.90 8.94 -0.62
C THR A 144 -20.38 8.99 -0.71
N ALA A 145 -19.81 10.20 -0.88
CA ALA A 145 -18.37 10.40 -0.91
C ALA A 145 -17.72 9.70 0.29
N GLY A 146 -16.76 8.81 0.02
CA GLY A 146 -16.10 7.93 0.98
C GLY A 146 -16.55 6.47 0.98
N GLY A 147 -17.73 6.13 0.45
CA GLY A 147 -18.21 4.74 0.43
C GLY A 147 -17.42 3.82 -0.51
N GLY A 148 -17.10 4.33 -1.72
CA GLY A 148 -16.32 3.60 -2.71
C GLY A 148 -14.85 3.45 -2.31
N LEU A 149 -14.25 4.53 -1.80
CA LEU A 149 -12.89 4.53 -1.29
C LEU A 149 -12.71 3.51 -0.15
N ASN A 150 -13.62 3.50 0.82
CA ASN A 150 -13.53 2.59 1.96
C ASN A 150 -13.68 1.11 1.56
N LYS A 151 -14.48 0.80 0.54
CA LYS A 151 -14.55 -0.57 -0.03
C LYS A 151 -13.22 -0.97 -0.68
N VAL A 152 -12.62 -0.08 -1.49
CA VAL A 152 -11.33 -0.35 -2.17
C VAL A 152 -10.23 -0.55 -1.14
N LEU A 153 -10.05 0.40 -0.21
CA LEU A 153 -9.06 0.31 0.86
C LEU A 153 -9.28 -0.92 1.75
N GLY A 154 -10.54 -1.20 2.12
CA GLY A 154 -10.91 -2.38 2.88
C GLY A 154 -10.58 -3.69 2.16
N SER A 155 -10.76 -3.76 0.84
CA SER A 155 -10.41 -4.94 0.05
C SER A 155 -8.89 -5.16 -0.05
N ILE A 156 -8.11 -4.07 -0.22
CA ILE A 156 -6.65 -4.11 -0.24
C ILE A 156 -6.11 -4.56 1.13
N LEU A 157 -6.62 -3.97 2.21
CA LEU A 157 -6.21 -4.28 3.58
C LEU A 157 -6.63 -5.69 4.01
N SER A 158 -7.85 -6.12 3.64
CA SER A 158 -8.33 -7.49 3.87
C SER A 158 -7.51 -8.51 3.09
N GLY A 159 -7.11 -8.19 1.85
CA GLY A 159 -6.19 -8.99 1.05
C GLY A 159 -4.80 -9.14 1.69
N MET A 160 -4.32 -8.09 2.38
CA MET A 160 -3.05 -8.12 3.13
C MET A 160 -3.16 -8.97 4.41
N SER A 161 -4.23 -8.81 5.17
CA SER A 161 -4.49 -9.59 6.40
C SER A 161 -4.72 -11.08 6.10
N GLY A 162 -5.33 -11.39 4.95
CA GLY A 162 -5.46 -12.76 4.44
C GLY A 162 -4.11 -13.45 4.16
N ARG A 163 -3.08 -12.68 3.78
CA ARG A 163 -1.71 -13.22 3.54
C ARG A 163 -0.98 -13.55 4.83
N ASN A 164 -1.16 -12.75 5.89
CA ASN A 164 -0.61 -13.06 7.22
C ASN A 164 -1.21 -14.34 7.81
N LYS A 165 -2.45 -14.68 7.44
CA LYS A 165 -3.05 -15.98 7.77
C LYS A 165 -2.43 -17.14 6.98
N SER A 166 -2.02 -16.95 5.73
CA SER A 166 -1.27 -17.98 4.99
C SER A 166 0.14 -18.20 5.53
N LEU A 167 0.85 -17.14 5.93
CA LEU A 167 2.16 -17.28 6.58
C LEU A 167 2.04 -17.92 7.97
N SER A 168 1.04 -17.53 8.77
CA SER A 168 0.75 -18.15 10.06
C SER A 168 0.25 -19.60 9.92
N SER A 169 -0.47 -19.93 8.85
CA SER A 169 -0.95 -21.29 8.59
C SER A 169 0.17 -22.18 8.07
N VAL A 170 1.08 -21.68 7.21
CA VAL A 170 2.27 -22.43 6.76
C VAL A 170 3.26 -22.65 7.93
N LEU A 171 3.46 -21.65 8.79
CA LEU A 171 4.28 -21.79 10.00
C LEU A 171 3.61 -22.72 11.03
N GLY A 172 2.28 -22.66 11.16
CA GLY A 172 1.50 -23.55 12.02
C GLY A 172 1.45 -24.99 11.51
N ASN A 173 1.43 -25.21 10.20
CA ASN A 173 1.36 -26.55 9.62
C ASN A 173 2.72 -27.26 9.69
N VAL A 174 3.84 -26.57 9.48
CA VAL A 174 5.18 -27.16 9.65
C VAL A 174 5.50 -27.48 11.11
N LEU A 175 5.05 -26.63 12.05
CA LEU A 175 5.27 -26.87 13.48
C LEU A 175 4.29 -27.91 14.06
N GLY A 176 3.04 -27.94 13.57
CA GLY A 176 2.02 -28.90 13.98
C GLY A 176 2.23 -30.32 13.44
N SER A 177 2.70 -30.47 12.20
CA SER A 177 2.94 -31.79 11.61
C SER A 177 4.09 -32.55 12.29
N LYS A 178 5.19 -31.87 12.66
CA LYS A 178 6.30 -32.52 13.36
C LYS A 178 6.01 -32.85 14.84
N ALA A 179 5.14 -32.08 15.51
CA ALA A 179 4.76 -32.38 16.89
C ALA A 179 3.77 -33.57 16.99
N GLY A 180 2.89 -33.72 15.99
CA GLY A 180 1.92 -34.82 15.94
C GLY A 180 2.55 -36.21 15.71
N GLU A 181 3.60 -36.30 14.90
CA GLU A 181 4.27 -37.58 14.62
C GLU A 181 5.07 -38.12 15.82
N ILE A 182 5.66 -37.24 16.64
CA ILE A 182 6.42 -37.65 17.83
C ILE A 182 5.49 -38.13 18.96
N LEU A 183 4.29 -37.55 19.08
CA LEU A 183 3.29 -37.99 20.06
C LEU A 183 2.48 -39.21 19.59
N GLY A 184 2.23 -39.36 18.29
CA GLY A 184 1.52 -40.51 17.73
C GLY A 184 2.34 -41.81 17.77
N GLY A 185 3.67 -41.72 17.65
CA GLY A 185 4.56 -42.90 17.68
C GLY A 185 4.79 -43.52 19.07
N LEU A 186 4.51 -42.79 20.16
CA LEU A 186 4.79 -43.26 21.52
C LEU A 186 3.61 -43.99 22.18
N PHE A 187 2.38 -43.79 21.69
CA PHE A 187 1.16 -44.36 22.32
C PHE A 187 0.56 -45.55 21.55
N GLY A 188 1.08 -45.87 20.35
CA GLY A 188 0.62 -46.99 19.52
C GLY A 188 1.35 -48.32 19.74
N GLY A 189 2.08 -48.45 20.85
CA GLY A 189 2.92 -49.61 21.14
C GLY A 189 2.33 -50.57 22.17
N LYS A 190 1.62 -51.59 21.68
CA LYS A 190 1.63 -52.97 22.22
C LYS A 190 0.69 -53.28 23.41
N LYS A 191 -0.51 -53.78 23.10
CA LYS A 191 -0.93 -55.19 23.29
C LYS A 191 -2.37 -55.39 22.85
#